data_AF-A0A835SZS9-F1
#
_entry.id   AF-A0A835SZS9-F1
#
_cell.length_a   1.000
_cell.length_b   1.000
_cell.length_c   1.000
_cell.angle_alpha   90.00
_cell.angle_beta   90.00
_cell.angle_gamma   90.00
#
_symmetry.space_group_name_H-M   'P 1'
#
loop_
_entity.id
_entity.type
_entity.pdbx_description
1 polymer ?
#
loop_
_entity_poly.entity_id
_entity_poly.type
_entity_poly.pdbx_seq_one_letter_code
_entity_poly.pdbx_strand_id
1 'polypeptide(L)'
;MSGPLEDEFGLLAGCSLNSGGLTLVKGSLQLSGLFLVQHYVKVLLQRNYAVVLVTAEQVLDRFQYTAKKMGVSLPQYQQSGHLFHVEAPLAVVGGGTGHDADQAPAAAAAAASRSSSRLQQLIAAVQQAATQRAPSAAGVALVIDSLTVLAGMCPGRAEWTAFLHYCCSGVLGASAGGEGVAAPAQHEQVPYCFVAGAYGDVPDDRPWLASLEHRANMVVTVGPLPGGKMADVDGQVTFMQRFGRPPSGAGPRLSGQAAHGAAALAAASAAALPLQLRQSLYFRSTELAVKWMAAVTSRELL
;
A
#
# COMPACT_ATOMS: atom_id res chain seq x y z
N MET A 1 -27.68 -11.02 17.82
CA MET A 1 -26.39 -11.58 18.26
C MET A 1 -25.41 -11.37 17.12
N SER A 2 -24.67 -10.27 17.17
CA SER A 2 -23.88 -9.76 16.06
C SER A 2 -22.42 -10.11 16.33
N GLY A 3 -21.85 -11.05 15.56
CA GLY A 3 -20.39 -11.27 15.54
C GLY A 3 -19.67 -10.00 15.05
N PRO A 4 -18.36 -9.84 15.35
CA PRO A 4 -17.67 -8.59 15.06
C PRO A 4 -17.43 -8.49 13.55
N LEU A 5 -18.29 -7.73 12.85
CA LEU A 5 -18.12 -7.41 11.42
C LEU A 5 -16.83 -6.61 11.13
N GLU A 6 -16.11 -6.13 12.16
CA GLU A 6 -14.73 -5.63 12.03
C GLU A 6 -13.75 -6.73 11.56
N ASP A 7 -14.02 -8.00 11.87
CA ASP A 7 -13.20 -9.12 11.41
C ASP A 7 -13.33 -9.35 9.90
N GLU A 8 -14.47 -9.03 9.27
CA GLU A 8 -14.64 -9.26 7.84
C GLU A 8 -13.67 -8.42 7.00
N PHE A 9 -13.53 -7.12 7.32
CA PHE A 9 -12.51 -6.30 6.66
C PHE A 9 -11.10 -6.85 6.92
N GLY A 10 -10.79 -7.24 8.17
CA GLY A 10 -9.50 -7.82 8.53
C GLY A 10 -9.17 -9.13 7.81
N LEU A 11 -10.18 -9.96 7.55
CA LEU A 11 -10.06 -11.19 6.78
C LEU A 11 -9.79 -10.88 5.29
N LEU A 12 -10.57 -9.97 4.69
CA LEU A 12 -10.42 -9.59 3.28
C LEU A 12 -9.11 -8.86 3.00
N ALA A 13 -8.74 -7.90 3.86
CA ALA A 13 -7.45 -7.24 3.84
C ALA A 13 -6.32 -8.24 4.07
N GLY A 14 -6.56 -9.24 4.92
CA GLY A 14 -5.58 -10.25 5.29
C GLY A 14 -5.13 -11.18 4.19
N CYS A 15 -5.99 -11.46 3.22
CA CYS A 15 -5.71 -12.38 2.11
C CYS A 15 -4.62 -11.87 1.17
N SER A 16 -4.47 -10.55 1.01
CA SER A 16 -3.38 -9.98 0.20
C SER A 16 -2.08 -9.78 0.98
N LEU A 17 -2.16 -9.62 2.32
CA LEU A 17 -1.00 -9.35 3.17
C LEU A 17 -0.11 -10.58 3.39
N ASN A 18 -0.68 -11.79 3.37
CA ASN A 18 0.06 -13.01 3.69
C ASN A 18 1.14 -13.40 2.66
N SER A 19 1.01 -12.98 1.41
CA SER A 19 1.98 -13.25 0.34
C SER A 19 2.89 -12.06 0.04
N GLY A 20 2.70 -10.93 0.73
CA GLY A 20 3.19 -9.64 0.27
C GLY A 20 2.52 -9.17 -1.02
N GLY A 21 2.84 -7.95 -1.44
CA GLY A 21 2.37 -7.37 -2.71
C GLY A 21 1.84 -5.95 -2.61
N LEU A 22 1.29 -5.46 -3.72
CA LEU A 22 0.68 -4.13 -3.83
C LEU A 22 -0.84 -4.20 -3.59
N THR A 23 -1.31 -3.44 -2.62
CA THR A 23 -2.72 -3.13 -2.38
C THR A 23 -2.98 -1.67 -2.72
N LEU A 24 -3.79 -1.42 -3.74
CA LEU A 24 -4.17 -0.09 -4.17
C LEU A 24 -5.59 0.24 -3.69
N VAL A 25 -5.72 1.27 -2.88
CA VAL A 25 -6.99 1.82 -2.40
C VAL A 25 -7.38 2.99 -3.29
N LYS A 26 -8.48 2.86 -4.02
CA LYS A 26 -9.02 3.88 -4.91
C LYS A 26 -10.30 4.47 -4.34
N GLY A 27 -10.32 5.78 -4.16
CA GLY A 27 -11.54 6.54 -3.89
C GLY A 27 -11.86 7.52 -5.02
N SER A 28 -12.80 8.41 -4.76
CA SER A 28 -13.01 9.64 -5.54
C SER A 28 -12.80 10.86 -4.65
N LEU A 29 -12.64 12.04 -5.24
CA LEU A 29 -12.56 13.29 -4.47
C LEU A 29 -13.83 13.54 -3.65
N GLN A 30 -14.97 13.04 -4.11
CA GLN A 30 -16.25 13.14 -3.39
C GLN A 30 -16.38 12.10 -2.27
N LEU A 31 -15.83 10.90 -2.47
CA LEU A 31 -15.90 9.79 -1.51
C LEU A 31 -14.49 9.20 -1.35
N SER A 32 -13.75 9.79 -0.42
CA SER A 32 -12.36 9.44 -0.17
C SER A 32 -12.23 8.01 0.35
N GLY A 33 -11.30 7.25 -0.22
CA GLY A 33 -10.95 5.90 0.23
C GLY A 33 -9.93 5.86 1.36
N LEU A 34 -9.43 7.02 1.80
CA LEU A 34 -8.29 7.10 2.73
C LEU A 34 -8.56 6.51 4.12
N PHE A 35 -9.83 6.43 4.55
CA PHE A 35 -10.18 5.73 5.78
C PHE A 35 -9.77 4.25 5.75
N LEU A 36 -9.80 3.61 4.57
CA LEU A 36 -9.35 2.23 4.43
C LEU A 36 -7.85 2.07 4.68
N VAL A 37 -7.05 3.07 4.30
CA VAL A 37 -5.62 3.07 4.58
C VAL A 37 -5.39 3.03 6.09
N GLN A 38 -6.19 3.76 6.88
CA GLN A 38 -6.15 3.71 8.34
C GLN A 38 -6.49 2.31 8.88
N HIS A 39 -7.50 1.65 8.32
CA HIS A 39 -7.83 0.27 8.67
C HIS A 39 -6.69 -0.70 8.30
N TYR A 40 -6.05 -0.53 7.15
CA TYR A 40 -4.87 -1.32 6.77
C TYR A 40 -3.71 -1.15 7.75
N VAL A 41 -3.42 0.08 8.21
CA VAL A 41 -2.41 0.33 9.24
C VAL A 41 -2.73 -0.46 10.52
N LYS A 42 -3.99 -0.43 11.00
CA LYS A 42 -4.41 -1.24 12.15
C LYS A 42 -4.14 -2.74 11.93
N VAL A 43 -4.59 -3.28 10.80
CA VAL A 43 -4.44 -4.72 10.49
C VAL A 43 -2.97 -5.13 10.39
N LEU A 44 -2.13 -4.30 9.76
CA LEU A 44 -0.70 -4.53 9.62
C LEU A 44 0.01 -4.54 10.99
N LEU A 45 -0.27 -3.56 11.84
CA LEU A 45 0.31 -3.48 13.18
C LEU A 45 -0.12 -4.65 14.07
N GLN A 46 -1.41 -5.03 14.02
CA GLN A 46 -1.93 -6.21 14.74
C GLN A 46 -1.30 -7.52 14.26
N ARG A 47 -0.86 -7.58 13.01
CA ARG A 47 -0.10 -8.70 12.43
C ARG A 47 1.41 -8.60 12.64
N ASN A 48 1.85 -7.67 13.49
CA ASN A 48 3.24 -7.52 13.88
C ASN A 48 4.17 -7.12 12.70
N TYR A 49 3.65 -6.40 11.69
CA TYR A 49 4.47 -5.80 10.64
C TYR A 49 5.17 -4.54 11.14
N ALA A 50 6.37 -4.26 10.63
CA ALA A 50 6.98 -2.95 10.71
C ALA A 50 6.39 -2.04 9.62
N VAL A 51 5.59 -1.06 10.03
CA VAL A 51 4.86 -0.16 9.13
C VAL A 51 5.62 1.15 8.99
N VAL A 52 5.98 1.50 7.75
CA VAL A 52 6.45 2.84 7.38
C VAL A 52 5.27 3.60 6.79
N LEU A 53 4.67 4.47 7.61
CA LEU A 53 3.53 5.31 7.23
C LEU A 53 4.03 6.64 6.66
N VAL A 54 3.81 6.84 5.37
CA VAL A 54 4.03 8.10 4.67
C VAL A 54 2.72 8.87 4.59
N THR A 55 2.68 10.05 5.19
CA THR A 55 1.52 10.94 5.16
C THR A 55 1.75 12.12 4.22
N ALA A 56 0.95 12.22 3.17
CA ALA A 56 0.96 13.31 2.19
C ALA A 56 -0.32 14.16 2.24
N GLU A 57 -1.45 13.59 2.65
CA GLU A 57 -2.75 14.28 2.67
C GLU A 57 -3.33 14.41 4.08
N GLN A 58 -3.16 13.39 4.92
CA GLN A 58 -3.66 13.38 6.30
C GLN A 58 -2.53 13.57 7.30
N VAL A 59 -2.73 14.42 8.30
CA VAL A 59 -1.76 14.58 9.40
C VAL A 59 -1.73 13.35 10.32
N LEU A 60 -0.56 13.09 10.95
CA LEU A 60 -0.38 11.95 11.87
C LEU A 60 -1.40 11.94 13.01
N ASP A 61 -1.78 13.11 13.53
CA ASP A 61 -2.76 13.23 14.62
C ASP A 61 -4.12 12.62 14.25
N ARG A 62 -4.52 12.74 12.98
CA ARG A 62 -5.75 12.11 12.47
C ARG A 62 -5.64 10.59 12.51
N PHE A 63 -4.49 10.04 12.10
CA PHE A 63 -4.21 8.61 12.21
C PHE A 63 -4.21 8.14 13.66
N GLN A 64 -3.57 8.88 14.57
CA GLN A 64 -3.53 8.54 16.00
C GLN A 64 -4.93 8.53 16.61
N TYR A 65 -5.74 9.55 16.29
CA TYR A 65 -7.11 9.64 16.79
C TYR A 65 -7.97 8.48 16.27
N THR A 66 -7.97 8.20 14.97
CA THR A 66 -8.76 7.09 14.41
C THR A 66 -8.28 5.73 14.91
N ALA A 67 -6.96 5.51 14.97
CA ALA A 67 -6.40 4.26 15.48
C ALA A 67 -6.81 4.01 16.94
N LYS A 68 -6.76 5.06 17.79
CA LYS A 68 -7.20 4.97 19.19
C LYS A 68 -8.67 4.58 19.31
N LYS A 69 -9.54 5.10 18.43
CA LYS A 69 -10.96 4.71 18.34
C LYS A 69 -11.15 3.27 17.91
N MET A 70 -10.27 2.76 17.05
CA MET A 70 -10.25 1.36 16.64
C MET A 70 -9.57 0.42 17.65
N GLY A 71 -9.18 0.92 18.83
CA GLY A 71 -8.56 0.14 19.91
C GLY A 71 -7.04 -0.04 19.80
N VAL A 72 -6.36 0.76 18.97
CA VAL A 72 -4.91 0.65 18.69
C VAL A 72 -4.20 1.94 19.06
N SER A 73 -3.15 1.85 19.89
CA SER A 73 -2.32 3.00 20.28
C SER A 73 -1.10 3.12 19.36
N LEU A 74 -1.12 4.03 18.37
CA LEU A 74 0.03 4.25 17.48
C LEU A 74 1.32 4.65 18.22
N PRO A 75 1.30 5.51 19.26
CA PRO A 75 2.52 5.86 20.00
C PRO A 75 3.23 4.64 20.61
N GLN A 76 2.48 3.61 21.02
CA GLN A 76 3.06 2.38 21.53
C GLN A 76 3.82 1.62 20.45
N TYR A 77 3.31 1.58 19.22
CA TYR A 77 3.99 0.96 18.08
C TYR A 77 5.20 1.77 17.58
N GLN A 78 5.18 3.10 17.76
CA GLN A 78 6.35 3.94 17.49
C GLN A 78 7.47 3.64 18.49
N GLN A 79 7.14 3.54 19.78
CA GLN A 79 8.09 3.22 20.84
C GLN A 79 8.69 1.81 20.69
N SER A 80 7.91 0.86 20.19
CA SER A 80 8.38 -0.51 19.96
C SER A 80 9.10 -0.71 18.63
N GLY A 81 9.25 0.32 17.79
CA GLY A 81 9.93 0.21 16.49
C GLY A 81 9.13 -0.55 15.42
N HIS A 82 7.81 -0.63 15.59
CA HIS A 82 6.88 -1.25 14.63
C HIS A 82 6.13 -0.23 13.78
N LEU A 83 6.16 1.07 14.12
CA LEU A 83 5.59 2.14 13.32
C LEU A 83 6.60 3.28 13.16
N PHE A 84 6.88 3.64 11.91
CA PHE A 84 7.66 4.81 11.54
C PHE A 84 6.77 5.76 10.77
N HIS A 85 6.86 7.05 11.08
CA HIS A 85 6.10 8.09 10.38
C HIS A 85 7.05 8.94 9.57
N VAL A 86 6.68 9.18 8.31
CA VAL A 86 7.40 10.06 7.40
C VAL A 86 6.39 11.05 6.81
N GLU A 87 6.56 12.32 7.08
CA GLU A 87 5.69 13.36 6.55
C GLU A 87 6.17 13.82 5.17
N ALA A 88 5.25 13.88 4.20
CA ALA A 88 5.47 14.41 2.87
C ALA A 88 4.65 15.70 2.69
N PRO A 89 5.22 16.77 2.10
CA PRO A 89 6.59 16.86 1.61
C PRO A 89 7.57 17.00 2.78
N LEU A 90 8.69 16.25 2.73
CA LEU A 90 9.82 16.50 3.61
C LEU A 90 10.23 17.97 3.40
N ALA A 91 9.99 18.82 4.39
CA ALA A 91 10.27 20.24 4.30
C ALA A 91 11.72 20.43 3.85
N VAL A 92 11.97 21.41 2.97
CA VAL A 92 13.34 21.89 2.77
C VAL A 92 13.74 22.52 4.10
N VAL A 93 14.46 21.79 4.95
CA VAL A 93 15.19 22.38 6.06
C VAL A 93 16.33 23.18 5.43
N GLY A 94 16.00 24.39 5.02
CA GLY A 94 16.91 25.47 4.66
C GLY A 94 16.52 26.66 5.51
N GLY A 95 16.97 26.65 6.76
CA GLY A 95 16.85 27.79 7.67
C GLY A 95 17.64 28.99 7.17
N GLY A 96 17.13 30.19 7.44
CA GLY A 96 17.85 31.43 7.22
C GLY A 96 16.95 32.63 6.98
N THR A 97 16.13 33.01 7.96
CA THR A 97 15.66 34.39 8.06
C THR A 97 16.86 35.29 8.35
N GLY A 98 17.17 36.21 7.44
CA GLY A 98 18.02 37.37 7.72
C GLY A 98 19.20 37.57 6.77
N HIS A 99 19.08 38.59 5.91
CA HIS A 99 20.15 39.49 5.45
C HIS A 99 21.47 38.85 4.98
N ASP A 100 21.63 38.71 3.66
CA ASP A 100 22.58 39.55 2.92
C ASP A 100 22.36 39.40 1.41
N ALA A 101 22.32 40.55 0.77
CA ALA A 101 22.28 40.68 -0.67
C ALA A 101 23.64 40.30 -1.28
N ASP A 102 23.57 39.80 -2.51
CA ASP A 102 24.63 39.86 -3.52
C ASP A 102 25.77 38.83 -3.41
N GLN A 103 25.54 37.61 -3.93
CA GLN A 103 26.61 36.82 -4.56
C GLN A 103 26.10 35.67 -5.47
N ALA A 104 26.36 35.86 -6.78
CA ALA A 104 26.63 34.88 -7.84
C ALA A 104 25.56 33.78 -8.21
N PRO A 105 24.97 33.84 -9.43
CA PRO A 105 24.00 32.83 -9.91
C PRO A 105 24.59 31.45 -10.28
N ALA A 106 25.92 31.28 -10.30
CA ALA A 106 26.57 30.03 -10.70
C ALA A 106 26.71 28.98 -9.58
N ALA A 107 26.77 29.40 -8.31
CA ALA A 107 26.85 28.49 -7.16
C ALA A 107 25.49 27.87 -6.79
N ALA A 108 24.40 28.61 -7.03
CA ALA A 108 23.03 28.12 -6.84
C ALA A 108 22.66 26.98 -7.81
N ALA A 109 23.15 27.04 -9.06
CA ALA A 109 22.95 25.98 -10.05
C ALA A 109 23.73 24.69 -9.72
N ALA A 110 24.93 24.82 -9.13
CA ALA A 110 25.74 23.68 -8.69
C ALA A 110 25.26 23.06 -7.36
N ALA A 111 24.60 23.84 -6.49
CA ALA A 111 23.92 23.33 -5.29
C ALA A 111 22.59 22.64 -5.63
N ALA A 112 21.82 23.17 -6.59
CA ALA A 112 20.63 22.53 -7.13
C ALA A 112 20.94 21.20 -7.86
N SER A 113 22.15 21.06 -8.39
CA SER A 113 22.65 19.81 -8.99
C SER A 113 23.10 18.76 -7.95
N ARG A 114 23.21 19.14 -6.66
CA ARG A 114 23.55 18.23 -5.55
C ARG A 114 22.41 18.04 -4.54
N SER A 115 21.33 18.80 -4.63
CA SER A 115 20.13 18.54 -3.84
C SER A 115 19.45 17.29 -4.38
N SER A 116 19.48 16.21 -3.61
CA SER A 116 18.63 15.05 -3.87
C SER A 116 17.20 15.53 -4.04
N SER A 117 16.52 15.04 -5.07
CA SER A 117 15.15 15.42 -5.35
C SER A 117 14.24 15.04 -4.16
N ARG A 118 13.07 15.68 -4.01
CA ARG A 118 12.20 15.43 -2.85
C ARG A 118 11.78 13.96 -2.75
N LEU A 119 11.58 13.26 -3.86
CA LEU A 119 11.28 11.82 -3.83
C LEU A 119 12.50 10.98 -3.45
N GLN A 120 13.72 11.39 -3.81
CA GLN A 120 14.93 10.72 -3.35
C GLN A 120 15.11 10.86 -1.83
N GLN A 121 14.82 12.04 -1.27
CA GLN A 121 14.81 12.25 0.18
C GLN A 121 13.75 11.38 0.86
N LEU A 122 12.56 11.27 0.26
CA LEU A 122 11.49 10.40 0.74
C LEU A 122 11.91 8.91 0.71
N ILE A 123 12.53 8.47 -0.38
CA ILE A 123 13.09 7.11 -0.51
C ILE A 123 14.12 6.87 0.59
N ALA A 124 15.05 7.79 0.82
CA ALA A 124 16.07 7.64 1.85
C ALA A 124 15.45 7.58 3.26
N ALA A 125 14.46 8.41 3.56
CA ALA A 125 13.73 8.37 4.83
C ALA A 125 12.98 7.05 5.03
N VAL A 126 12.33 6.53 3.98
CA VAL A 126 11.65 5.23 4.00
C VAL A 126 12.64 4.08 4.22
N GLN A 127 13.80 4.12 3.55
CA GLN A 127 14.87 3.14 3.74
C GLN A 127 15.37 3.15 5.18
N GLN A 128 15.70 4.33 5.70
CA GLN A 128 16.20 4.49 7.06
C GLN A 128 15.18 3.98 8.09
N ALA A 129 13.90 4.31 7.93
CA ALA A 129 12.82 3.81 8.77
C ALA A 129 12.72 2.27 8.71
N ALA A 130 12.81 1.68 7.52
CA ALA A 130 12.74 0.23 7.37
C ALA A 130 13.97 -0.51 7.94
N THR A 131 15.15 0.12 7.97
CA THR A 131 16.35 -0.43 8.61
C THR A 131 16.28 -0.39 10.14
N GLN A 132 15.59 0.60 10.72
CA GLN A 132 15.41 0.74 12.17
C GLN A 132 14.31 -0.16 12.74
N ARG A 133 13.69 -1.01 11.92
CA ARG A 133 12.57 -1.87 12.32
C ARG A 133 12.93 -2.80 13.48
N ALA A 134 11.92 -3.11 14.29
CA ALA A 134 12.04 -4.14 15.32
C ALA A 134 12.46 -5.50 14.70
N PRO A 135 13.44 -6.21 15.28
CA PRO A 135 13.85 -7.52 14.77
C PRO A 135 12.76 -8.59 14.95
N SER A 136 11.79 -8.33 15.84
CA SER A 136 10.61 -9.17 16.05
C SER A 136 9.53 -9.01 14.98
N ALA A 137 9.67 -8.08 14.03
CA ALA A 137 8.64 -7.81 13.03
C ALA A 137 8.48 -8.99 12.05
N ALA A 138 7.23 -9.40 11.81
CA ALA A 138 6.89 -10.48 10.89
C ALA A 138 7.06 -10.09 9.41
N GLY A 139 7.20 -8.81 9.12
CA GLY A 139 7.09 -8.23 7.78
C GLY A 139 7.46 -6.75 7.74
N VAL A 140 7.63 -6.19 6.54
CA VAL A 140 7.71 -4.73 6.34
C VAL A 140 6.55 -4.27 5.46
N ALA A 141 5.89 -3.20 5.87
CA ALA A 141 4.83 -2.59 5.08
C ALA A 141 5.12 -1.11 4.82
N LEU A 142 5.16 -0.72 3.55
CA LEU A 142 5.11 0.68 3.15
C LEU A 142 3.64 1.08 2.99
N VAL A 143 3.19 2.08 3.72
CA VAL A 143 1.83 2.61 3.63
C VAL A 143 1.90 4.07 3.23
N ILE A 144 1.34 4.41 2.08
CA ILE A 144 1.24 5.79 1.60
C ILE A 144 -0.24 6.18 1.59
N ASP A 145 -0.60 7.25 2.30
CA ASP A 145 -1.99 7.70 2.34
C ASP A 145 -2.50 8.14 0.96
N SER A 146 -1.80 9.02 0.23
CA SER A 146 -2.28 9.58 -1.04
C SER A 146 -1.16 9.74 -2.07
N LEU A 147 -1.10 8.81 -3.02
CA LEU A 147 -0.21 8.90 -4.18
C LEU A 147 -0.58 10.06 -5.11
N THR A 148 -1.87 10.42 -5.19
CA THR A 148 -2.34 11.57 -5.98
C THR A 148 -1.73 12.88 -5.49
N VAL A 149 -1.70 13.10 -4.16
CA VAL A 149 -1.07 14.30 -3.60
C VAL A 149 0.46 14.27 -3.80
N LEU A 150 1.11 13.12 -3.60
CA LEU A 150 2.54 12.97 -3.89
C LEU A 150 2.89 13.23 -5.36
N ALA A 151 2.06 12.75 -6.30
CA ALA A 151 2.24 12.97 -7.73
C ALA A 151 2.12 14.46 -8.07
N GLY A 152 1.12 15.15 -7.51
CA GLY A 152 0.92 16.60 -7.71
C GLY A 152 2.08 17.46 -7.17
N MET A 153 2.84 16.96 -6.19
CA MET A 153 4.03 17.64 -5.67
C MET A 153 5.32 17.34 -6.47
N CYS A 154 5.28 16.38 -7.40
CA CYS A 154 6.45 15.96 -8.17
C CYS A 154 6.42 16.58 -9.58
N PRO A 155 7.39 17.45 -9.94
CA PRO A 155 7.44 18.03 -11.28
C PRO A 155 7.94 17.04 -12.35
N GLY A 156 8.58 15.93 -11.96
CA GLY A 156 9.27 15.02 -12.88
C GLY A 156 8.55 13.68 -13.07
N ARG A 157 8.00 13.42 -14.27
CA ARG A 157 7.37 12.12 -14.60
C ARG A 157 8.32 10.93 -14.48
N ALA A 158 9.59 11.10 -14.86
CA ALA A 158 10.60 10.04 -14.77
C ALA A 158 10.93 9.71 -13.30
N GLU A 159 11.05 10.74 -12.46
CA GLU A 159 11.30 10.60 -11.03
C GLU A 159 10.12 9.93 -10.32
N TRP A 160 8.89 10.35 -10.63
CA TRP A 160 7.66 9.72 -10.14
C TRP A 160 7.58 8.24 -10.53
N THR A 161 7.88 7.92 -11.78
CA THR A 161 7.89 6.52 -12.25
C THR A 161 8.94 5.72 -11.49
N ALA A 162 10.16 6.25 -11.32
CA ALA A 162 11.22 5.59 -10.56
C ALA A 162 10.82 5.36 -9.09
N PHE A 163 10.17 6.33 -8.47
CA PHE A 163 9.62 6.20 -7.12
C PHE A 163 8.57 5.07 -7.02
N LEU A 164 7.60 5.02 -7.93
CA LEU A 164 6.61 3.94 -7.96
C LEU A 164 7.27 2.56 -8.18
N HIS A 165 8.27 2.49 -9.06
CA HIS A 165 9.05 1.26 -9.24
C HIS A 165 9.79 0.85 -7.97
N TYR A 166 10.39 1.80 -7.27
CA TYR A 166 11.03 1.55 -5.98
C TYR A 166 10.02 0.99 -4.96
N CYS A 167 8.86 1.63 -4.78
CA CYS A 167 7.82 1.16 -3.87
C CYS A 167 7.31 -0.24 -4.22
N CYS A 168 7.22 -0.60 -5.50
CA CYS A 168 6.77 -1.93 -5.93
C CYS A 168 7.87 -3.00 -5.91
N SER A 169 9.15 -2.62 -5.86
CA SER A 169 10.28 -3.55 -6.03
C SER A 169 10.48 -4.53 -4.87
N GLY A 170 9.92 -4.25 -3.68
CA GLY A 170 10.10 -5.08 -2.51
C GLY A 170 11.50 -5.00 -1.88
N VAL A 171 12.33 -4.04 -2.29
CA VAL A 171 13.69 -3.82 -1.75
C VAL A 171 13.70 -3.64 -0.24
N LEU A 172 12.60 -3.13 0.34
CA LEU A 172 12.45 -2.97 1.80
C LEU A 172 12.27 -4.30 2.56
N GLY A 173 11.83 -5.36 1.88
CA GLY A 173 11.70 -6.72 2.43
C GLY A 173 12.99 -7.55 2.32
N ALA A 174 13.93 -7.11 1.50
CA ALA A 174 15.27 -7.71 1.48
C ALA A 174 15.97 -7.36 2.79
N SER A 175 16.39 -8.38 3.54
CA SER A 175 17.25 -8.18 4.71
C SER A 175 18.48 -7.38 4.28
N ALA A 176 18.82 -6.33 5.02
CA ALA A 176 20.09 -5.63 4.89
C ALA A 176 21.21 -6.56 5.41
N GLY A 177 21.59 -7.54 4.59
CA GLY A 177 22.81 -8.30 4.78
C GLY A 177 23.97 -7.36 4.51
N GLY A 178 24.79 -7.10 5.53
CA GLY A 178 25.99 -6.28 5.41
C GLY A 178 26.87 -6.73 4.26
N GLU A 179 27.47 -5.76 3.57
CA GLU A 179 28.56 -6.02 2.62
C GLU A 179 29.69 -6.76 3.36
N GLY A 180 29.85 -8.05 3.07
CA GLY A 180 30.99 -8.81 3.57
C GLY A 180 30.69 -10.27 3.85
N VAL A 181 31.30 -11.12 3.02
CA VAL A 181 31.54 -12.56 3.20
C VAL A 181 30.44 -13.48 2.64
N ALA A 182 30.90 -14.27 1.66
CA ALA A 182 30.16 -15.26 0.89
C ALA A 182 29.73 -16.48 1.73
N ALA A 183 28.44 -16.80 1.70
CA ALA A 183 27.89 -18.16 1.77
C ALA A 183 26.40 -18.14 1.34
N PRO A 184 25.88 -19.18 0.65
CA PRO A 184 24.48 -19.26 0.24
C PRO A 184 23.63 -19.78 1.40
N ALA A 185 23.46 -18.97 2.44
CA ALA A 185 22.39 -19.19 3.42
C ALA A 185 21.09 -18.62 2.83
N GLN A 186 20.04 -19.44 2.79
CA GLN A 186 18.70 -19.09 2.31
C GLN A 186 18.29 -17.74 2.90
N HIS A 187 18.30 -16.69 2.08
CA HIS A 187 17.82 -15.36 2.46
C HIS A 187 16.34 -15.52 2.84
N GLU A 188 16.04 -15.48 4.13
CA GLU A 188 14.66 -15.45 4.63
C GLU A 188 14.08 -14.08 4.24
N GLN A 189 13.51 -14.03 3.04
CA GLN A 189 12.91 -12.83 2.49
C GLN A 189 11.66 -12.50 3.30
N VAL A 190 11.75 -11.45 4.11
CA VAL A 190 10.66 -10.99 4.95
C VAL A 190 9.53 -10.47 4.05
N PRO A 191 8.26 -10.81 4.31
CA PRO A 191 7.15 -10.39 3.46
C PRO A 191 7.06 -8.86 3.40
N TYR A 192 6.99 -8.33 2.17
CA TYR A 192 6.85 -6.91 1.89
C TYR A 192 5.46 -6.57 1.38
N CYS A 193 4.80 -5.63 2.04
CA CYS A 193 3.49 -5.11 1.64
C CYS A 193 3.60 -3.64 1.24
N PHE A 194 2.97 -3.26 0.13
CA PHE A 194 2.82 -1.87 -0.26
C PHE A 194 1.32 -1.53 -0.31
N VAL A 195 0.86 -0.66 0.58
CA VAL A 195 -0.52 -0.16 0.59
C VAL A 195 -0.51 1.30 0.19
N ALA A 196 -1.32 1.67 -0.80
CA ALA A 196 -1.34 3.04 -1.30
C ALA A 196 -2.75 3.52 -1.56
N GLY A 197 -3.11 4.70 -1.07
CA GLY A 197 -4.33 5.39 -1.47
C GLY A 197 -4.13 6.28 -2.71
N ALA A 198 -5.16 6.40 -3.54
CA ALA A 198 -5.18 7.26 -4.71
C ALA A 198 -6.62 7.65 -5.08
N TYR A 199 -6.76 8.76 -5.81
CA TYR A 199 -8.04 9.19 -6.37
C TYR A 199 -8.16 8.74 -7.83
N GLY A 200 -9.22 7.98 -8.13
CA GLY A 200 -9.43 7.40 -9.47
C GLY A 200 -10.04 8.37 -10.49
N ASP A 201 -10.56 9.51 -10.03
CA ASP A 201 -11.26 10.52 -10.83
C ASP A 201 -10.36 11.67 -11.30
N VAL A 202 -9.09 11.71 -10.86
CA VAL A 202 -8.11 12.71 -11.31
C VAL A 202 -7.59 12.37 -12.71
N PRO A 203 -7.83 13.20 -13.75
CA PRO A 203 -7.50 12.86 -15.14
C PRO A 203 -6.00 12.68 -15.39
N ASP A 204 -5.17 13.54 -14.80
CA ASP A 204 -3.72 13.53 -15.00
C ASP A 204 -3.05 12.27 -14.41
N ASP A 205 -3.71 11.64 -13.44
CA ASP A 205 -3.20 10.48 -12.73
C ASP A 205 -3.47 9.15 -13.43
N ARG A 206 -4.44 9.14 -14.36
CA ARG A 206 -4.92 7.92 -15.04
C ARG A 206 -3.79 7.04 -15.62
N PRO A 207 -2.75 7.57 -16.29
CA PRO A 207 -1.74 6.73 -16.92
C PRO A 207 -0.90 5.92 -15.92
N TRP A 208 -0.44 6.56 -14.83
CA TRP A 208 0.37 5.87 -13.83
C TRP A 208 -0.51 5.01 -12.92
N LEU A 209 -1.74 5.44 -12.65
CA LEU A 209 -2.70 4.70 -11.84
C LEU A 209 -3.12 3.39 -12.52
N ALA A 210 -3.41 3.42 -13.82
CA ALA A 210 -3.72 2.20 -14.59
C ALA A 210 -2.54 1.20 -14.56
N SER A 211 -1.31 1.70 -14.60
CA SER A 211 -0.10 0.87 -14.49
C SER A 211 0.06 0.25 -13.09
N LEU A 212 -0.33 0.94 -12.02
CA LEU A 212 -0.35 0.39 -10.67
C LEU A 212 -1.50 -0.59 -10.47
N GLU A 213 -2.69 -0.30 -10.97
CA GLU A 213 -3.84 -1.23 -10.96
C GLU A 213 -3.52 -2.55 -11.66
N HIS A 214 -2.75 -2.49 -12.76
CA HIS A 214 -2.31 -3.69 -13.44
C HIS A 214 -1.38 -4.55 -12.56
N ARG A 215 -0.49 -3.90 -11.79
CA ARG A 215 0.49 -4.52 -10.89
C ARG A 215 -0.08 -4.93 -9.54
N ALA A 216 -1.19 -4.35 -9.12
CA ALA A 216 -1.76 -4.57 -7.79
C ALA A 216 -2.31 -6.00 -7.65
N ASN A 217 -1.93 -6.65 -6.55
CA ASN A 217 -2.49 -7.92 -6.11
C ASN A 217 -3.91 -7.74 -5.57
N MET A 218 -4.18 -6.57 -5.02
CA MET A 218 -5.50 -6.18 -4.52
C MET A 218 -5.80 -4.75 -4.95
N VAL A 219 -6.96 -4.54 -5.56
CA VAL A 219 -7.51 -3.20 -5.81
C VAL A 219 -8.78 -3.07 -4.97
N VAL A 220 -8.79 -2.10 -4.06
CA VAL A 220 -9.93 -1.81 -3.21
C VAL A 220 -10.54 -0.50 -3.69
N THR A 221 -11.75 -0.55 -4.24
CA THR A 221 -12.42 0.63 -4.80
C THR A 221 -13.56 1.07 -3.90
N VAL A 222 -13.59 2.33 -3.51
CA VAL A 222 -14.68 2.98 -2.79
C VAL A 222 -15.52 3.75 -3.79
N GLY A 223 -16.82 3.50 -3.77
CA GLY A 223 -17.77 4.13 -4.67
C GLY A 223 -19.12 4.38 -4.01
N PRO A 224 -19.95 5.25 -4.63
CA PRO A 224 -21.32 5.43 -4.20
C PRO A 224 -22.12 4.14 -4.40
N LEU A 225 -23.26 4.04 -3.73
CA LEU A 225 -24.17 2.94 -3.93
C LEU A 225 -24.75 2.96 -5.35
N PRO A 226 -24.85 1.80 -6.03
CA PRO A 226 -25.36 1.72 -7.39
C PRO A 226 -26.84 2.10 -7.53
N GLY A 227 -27.62 2.07 -6.43
CA GLY A 227 -29.04 2.43 -6.38
C GLY A 227 -29.35 3.86 -5.94
N GLY A 228 -28.34 4.69 -5.66
CA GLY A 228 -28.53 6.04 -5.12
C GLY A 228 -28.31 6.13 -3.60
N LYS A 229 -28.63 7.29 -3.01
CA LYS A 229 -28.36 7.56 -1.58
C LYS A 229 -29.33 6.79 -0.69
N MET A 230 -28.80 6.20 0.38
CA MET A 230 -29.57 5.47 1.39
C MET A 230 -29.26 6.08 2.76
N ALA A 231 -30.27 6.25 3.63
CA ALA A 231 -30.11 7.02 4.88
C ALA A 231 -29.06 6.45 5.84
N ASP A 232 -28.80 5.13 5.77
CA ASP A 232 -27.92 4.43 6.70
C ASP A 232 -26.66 3.83 6.05
N VAL A 233 -26.41 4.12 4.76
CA VAL A 233 -25.24 3.59 4.03
C VAL A 233 -24.63 4.68 3.16
N ASP A 234 -23.36 4.98 3.42
CA ASP A 234 -22.63 6.06 2.75
C ASP A 234 -22.01 5.62 1.42
N GLY A 235 -21.70 4.32 1.29
CA GLY A 235 -21.15 3.79 0.04
C GLY A 235 -20.86 2.30 0.08
N GLN A 236 -20.16 1.86 -0.96
CA GLN A 236 -19.72 0.48 -1.17
C GLN A 236 -18.20 0.44 -1.34
N VAL A 237 -17.58 -0.58 -0.75
CA VAL A 237 -16.18 -0.95 -0.97
C VAL A 237 -16.15 -2.26 -1.76
N THR A 238 -15.52 -2.24 -2.92
CA THR A 238 -15.28 -3.43 -3.76
C THR A 238 -13.82 -3.86 -3.63
N PHE A 239 -13.59 -5.09 -3.23
CA PHE A 239 -12.28 -5.74 -3.22
C PHE A 239 -12.13 -6.57 -4.49
N MET A 240 -11.08 -6.32 -5.26
CA MET A 240 -10.69 -7.10 -6.43
C MET A 240 -9.30 -7.70 -6.17
N GLN A 241 -9.27 -8.97 -5.79
CA GLN A 241 -8.04 -9.72 -5.60
C GLN A 241 -7.62 -10.42 -6.88
N ARG A 242 -6.34 -10.32 -7.23
CA ARG A 242 -5.71 -11.04 -8.32
C ARG A 242 -4.80 -12.11 -7.74
N PHE A 243 -5.09 -13.37 -8.04
CA PHE A 243 -4.17 -14.44 -7.70
C PHE A 243 -3.06 -14.49 -8.75
N GLY A 244 -1.82 -14.24 -8.31
CA GLY A 244 -0.65 -14.64 -9.07
C GLY A 244 -0.68 -16.15 -9.26
N ARG A 245 -0.16 -16.63 -10.40
CA ARG A 245 -0.05 -18.06 -10.72
C ARG A 245 0.49 -18.80 -9.48
N PRO A 246 -0.13 -19.93 -9.05
CA PRO A 246 0.40 -20.71 -7.94
C PRO A 246 1.86 -21.08 -8.25
N PRO A 247 2.76 -21.12 -7.25
CA PRO A 247 4.11 -21.59 -7.46
C PRO A 247 4.02 -22.97 -8.10
N SER A 248 4.54 -23.06 -9.32
CA SER A 248 4.66 -24.30 -10.07
C SER A 248 5.67 -25.18 -9.34
N GLY A 249 5.23 -25.87 -8.29
CA GLY A 249 6.10 -26.64 -7.40
C GLY A 249 5.39 -27.60 -6.45
N ALA A 250 4.06 -27.68 -6.46
CA ALA A 250 3.31 -28.71 -5.73
C ALA A 250 2.65 -29.69 -6.72
N GLY A 251 3.45 -30.31 -7.58
CA GLY A 251 3.03 -31.55 -8.23
C GLY A 251 3.10 -32.69 -7.21
N PRO A 252 2.07 -33.54 -7.06
CA PRO A 252 2.22 -34.76 -6.30
C PRO A 252 3.32 -35.58 -6.96
N ARG A 253 4.39 -35.88 -6.21
CA ARG A 253 5.39 -36.89 -6.60
C ARG A 253 4.69 -38.25 -6.61
N LEU A 254 4.04 -38.57 -7.72
CA LEU A 254 3.66 -39.94 -8.05
C LEU A 254 4.87 -40.59 -8.71
N SER A 255 5.56 -41.40 -7.91
CA SER A 255 6.47 -42.44 -8.36
C SER A 255 5.75 -43.38 -9.34
N GLY A 256 6.28 -43.54 -10.56
CA GLY A 256 5.76 -44.54 -11.49
C GLY A 256 6.30 -44.40 -12.91
N GLN A 257 7.28 -45.24 -13.23
CA GLN A 257 7.92 -45.55 -14.51
C GLN A 257 7.13 -45.34 -15.83
N ALA A 258 7.86 -44.76 -16.80
CA ALA A 258 8.04 -45.14 -18.21
C ALA A 258 6.82 -45.46 -19.11
N ALA A 259 6.71 -44.64 -20.17
CA ALA A 259 6.87 -45.01 -21.59
C ALA A 259 5.74 -44.56 -22.55
N HIS A 260 6.20 -43.91 -23.63
CA HIS A 260 5.59 -43.77 -24.97
C HIS A 260 4.55 -42.67 -25.20
N GLY A 261 4.82 -41.87 -26.24
CA GLY A 261 3.83 -41.06 -26.94
C GLY A 261 4.19 -39.58 -27.10
N ALA A 262 5.18 -39.29 -27.93
CA ALA A 262 5.38 -37.95 -28.48
C ALA A 262 4.22 -37.61 -29.44
N ALA A 263 3.23 -36.84 -28.98
CA ALA A 263 2.28 -36.07 -29.81
C ALA A 263 1.30 -35.25 -28.95
N ALA A 264 1.76 -34.18 -28.30
CA ALA A 264 0.88 -33.11 -27.78
C ALA A 264 1.66 -31.82 -27.44
N LEU A 265 2.69 -31.49 -28.22
CA LEU A 265 3.38 -30.21 -28.16
C LEU A 265 2.77 -29.30 -29.23
N ALA A 266 1.65 -28.63 -28.91
CA ALA A 266 1.17 -27.37 -29.51
C ALA A 266 -0.35 -27.15 -29.30
N ALA A 267 -0.85 -27.14 -28.06
CA ALA A 267 -2.22 -26.64 -27.80
C ALA A 267 -2.51 -26.19 -26.35
N ALA A 268 -1.49 -25.95 -25.52
CA ALA A 268 -1.69 -25.49 -24.13
C ALA A 268 -1.08 -24.10 -23.90
N SER A 269 -1.42 -23.16 -24.79
CA SER A 269 -1.31 -21.71 -24.54
C SER A 269 -2.69 -21.08 -24.57
N ALA A 270 -3.66 -21.73 -23.93
CA ALA A 270 -4.89 -21.05 -23.51
C ALA A 270 -4.52 -20.25 -22.26
N ALA A 271 -4.56 -18.93 -22.41
CA ALA A 271 -4.34 -17.95 -21.35
C ALA A 271 -5.03 -18.39 -20.05
N ALA A 272 -4.23 -18.75 -19.04
CA ALA A 272 -4.72 -18.85 -17.68
C ALA A 272 -5.08 -17.42 -17.25
N LEU A 273 -6.34 -17.05 -17.44
CA LEU A 273 -6.90 -15.81 -16.89
C LEU A 273 -6.56 -15.80 -15.39
N PRO A 274 -6.00 -14.71 -14.85
CA PRO A 274 -5.80 -14.62 -13.41
C PRO A 274 -7.16 -14.82 -12.75
N LEU A 275 -7.26 -15.78 -11.84
CA LEU A 275 -8.45 -15.92 -11.01
C LEU A 275 -8.62 -14.59 -10.29
N GLN A 276 -9.77 -13.96 -10.49
CA GLN A 276 -10.14 -12.71 -9.84
C GLN A 276 -11.25 -13.01 -8.84
N LEU A 277 -11.00 -12.76 -7.57
CA LEU A 277 -12.04 -12.78 -6.55
C LEU A 277 -12.55 -11.35 -6.36
N ARG A 278 -13.85 -11.16 -6.59
CA ARG A 278 -14.52 -9.89 -6.35
C ARG A 278 -15.47 -10.04 -5.17
N GLN A 279 -15.26 -9.24 -4.13
CA GLN A 279 -16.12 -9.16 -2.95
C GLN A 279 -16.50 -7.71 -2.70
N SER A 280 -17.67 -7.48 -2.11
CA SER A 280 -18.15 -6.12 -1.82
C SER A 280 -18.65 -6.05 -0.39
N LEU A 281 -18.29 -4.97 0.29
CA LEU A 281 -18.80 -4.62 1.61
C LEU A 281 -19.49 -3.26 1.51
N TYR A 282 -20.53 -3.07 2.31
CA TYR A 282 -21.18 -1.77 2.46
C TYR A 282 -20.70 -1.12 3.74
N PHE A 283 -20.65 0.19 3.75
CA PHE A 283 -20.18 0.91 4.91
C PHE A 283 -21.05 2.11 5.26
N ARG A 284 -21.10 2.38 6.55
CA ARG A 284 -21.55 3.65 7.11
C ARG A 284 -20.37 4.31 7.80
N SER A 285 -19.96 5.45 7.30
CA SER A 285 -18.94 6.29 7.89
C SER A 285 -19.62 7.33 8.78
N THR A 286 -19.37 7.23 10.07
CA THR A 286 -19.49 8.40 10.95
C THR A 286 -18.18 9.19 10.88
N GLU A 287 -18.13 10.41 11.42
CA GLU A 287 -16.89 11.21 11.46
C GLU A 287 -15.71 10.46 12.13
N LEU A 288 -15.99 9.43 12.93
CA LEU A 288 -15.02 8.81 13.84
C LEU A 288 -14.92 7.27 13.74
N ALA A 289 -15.82 6.61 12.99
CA ALA A 289 -15.86 5.15 12.89
C ALA A 289 -16.58 4.68 11.62
N VAL A 290 -16.10 3.57 11.06
CA VAL A 290 -16.72 2.89 9.92
C VAL A 290 -17.40 1.62 10.40
N LYS A 291 -18.70 1.52 10.14
CA LYS A 291 -19.48 0.32 10.40
C LYS A 291 -19.62 -0.46 9.10
N TRP A 292 -19.18 -1.72 9.13
CA TRP A 292 -19.25 -2.65 8.00
C TRP A 292 -20.56 -3.42 7.96
N MET A 293 -21.07 -3.66 6.75
CA MET A 293 -22.28 -4.42 6.47
C MET A 293 -22.03 -5.39 5.32
N ALA A 294 -22.19 -6.69 5.57
CA ALA A 294 -21.97 -7.76 4.59
C ALA A 294 -23.05 -7.80 3.50
N ALA A 295 -24.28 -7.41 3.84
CA ALA A 295 -25.41 -7.38 2.93
C ALA A 295 -26.33 -6.21 3.28
N VAL A 296 -26.80 -5.51 2.25
CA VAL A 296 -27.95 -4.60 2.33
C VAL A 296 -29.12 -5.36 1.72
N THR A 297 -30.20 -5.55 2.46
CA THR A 297 -31.34 -6.31 1.94
C THR A 297 -32.09 -5.46 0.90
N SER A 298 -32.69 -6.08 -0.10
CA SER A 298 -33.42 -5.37 -1.18
C SER A 298 -34.58 -4.49 -0.66
N ARG A 299 -35.01 -4.71 0.60
CA ARG A 299 -36.02 -3.93 1.29
C ARG A 299 -35.49 -2.59 1.81
N GLU A 300 -34.18 -2.44 1.91
CA GLU A 300 -33.48 -1.23 2.34
C GLU A 300 -32.96 -0.41 1.14
N LEU A 301 -32.84 -1.02 -0.05
CA LEU A 301 -32.37 -0.40 -1.29
C LEU A 301 -33.48 0.29 -2.12
N LEU A 302 -34.73 0.28 -1.66
CA LEU A 302 -35.90 0.93 -2.28
C LEU A 302 -36.38 2.09 -1.41
#